data_AF-A0A7Y9MI39-F1
#
_entry.id   AF-A0A7Y9MI39-F1
#
_cell.length_a   1.000
_cell.length_b   1.000
_cell.length_c   1.000
_cell.angle_alpha   90.00
_cell.angle_beta   90.00
_cell.angle_gamma   90.00
#
_symmetry.space_group_name_H-M   'P 1'
#
loop_
_entity.id
_entity.type
_entity.pdbx_description
1 polymer ?
#
loop_
_entity_poly.entity_id
_entity_poly.type
_entity_poly.pdbx_seq_one_letter_code
_entity_poly.pdbx_strand_id
1 'polypeptide(L)'
;MPVERSVFVALLENFVANARAAFQHALEDGSIKFTKLVELARTADIPFSLFFAPREVVEAQVALKTEKLLQGLTKKEFSLSLRNSVELRDIELIVKDLLRKQELLKTHDKTLKKNTIVGSLSRPGRTVAADAAKLMDHLDISASTLRGVKTKSVVTQRLIAALESKQILVAQSQNNYIPQLLRGIRFLGLTVKDDKVPYIFLAGGDEGEHVEPAGRRTFTLVLLAVLIAGVCSPL
;
A
#
# COMPACT_ATOMS: atom_id res chain seq x y z
N MET A 1 19.34 29.03 13.66
CA MET A 1 19.69 27.84 14.48
C MET A 1 20.26 26.79 13.56
N PRO A 2 21.41 26.19 13.90
CA PRO A 2 21.97 25.10 13.12
C PRO A 2 21.09 23.84 13.29
N VAL A 3 20.86 23.15 12.18
CA VAL A 3 20.25 21.82 12.13
C VAL A 3 21.32 20.87 11.62
N GLU A 4 21.51 19.72 12.26
CA GLU A 4 22.46 18.74 11.77
C GLU A 4 21.99 18.18 10.42
N ARG A 5 22.87 18.19 9.40
CA ARG A 5 22.52 17.71 8.06
C ARG A 5 22.03 16.26 8.10
N SER A 6 22.66 15.41 8.91
CA SER A 6 22.29 14.00 9.03
C SER A 6 20.86 13.83 9.56
N VAL A 7 20.45 14.63 10.55
CA VAL A 7 19.09 14.68 11.12
C VAL A 7 18.09 15.22 10.09
N PHE A 8 18.44 16.29 9.38
CA PHE A 8 17.59 16.87 8.34
C PHE A 8 17.30 15.87 7.22
N VAL A 9 18.34 15.17 6.76
CA VAL A 9 18.27 14.11 5.75
C VAL A 9 17.43 12.94 6.28
N ALA A 10 17.75 12.41 7.47
CA ALA A 10 17.03 11.27 8.05
C ALA A 10 15.52 11.54 8.24
N LEU A 11 15.15 12.76 8.63
CA LEU A 11 13.74 13.14 8.82
C LEU A 11 12.99 13.36 7.51
N LEU A 12 13.63 13.84 6.46
CA LEU A 12 12.92 14.20 5.22
C LEU A 12 13.07 13.16 4.11
N GLU A 13 14.17 12.42 4.05
CA GLU A 13 14.37 11.34 3.07
C GLU A 13 13.40 10.17 3.28
N ASN A 14 13.01 9.91 4.52
CA ASN A 14 12.07 8.85 4.88
C ASN A 14 10.60 9.24 4.65
N PHE A 15 10.34 10.45 4.13
CA PHE A 15 9.01 11.02 3.99
C PHE A 15 8.78 11.55 2.57
N VAL A 16 7.51 11.67 2.17
CA VAL A 16 7.12 12.15 0.85
C VAL A 16 7.62 13.58 0.55
N ALA A 17 7.98 14.33 1.59
CA ALA A 17 8.55 15.67 1.46
C ALA A 17 9.92 15.71 0.73
N ASN A 18 10.64 14.59 0.61
CA ASN A 18 11.90 14.48 -0.14
C ASN A 18 11.76 14.97 -1.61
N ALA A 19 10.61 14.68 -2.24
CA ALA A 19 10.38 15.04 -3.65
C ALA A 19 10.10 16.54 -3.89
N ARG A 20 10.11 17.39 -2.84
CA ARG A 20 9.79 18.82 -2.98
C ARG A 20 11.06 19.65 -3.26
N ALA A 21 10.92 20.62 -4.16
CA ALA A 21 11.99 21.56 -4.50
C ALA A 21 12.60 22.26 -3.27
N ALA A 22 11.78 22.59 -2.27
CA ALA A 22 12.26 23.21 -1.03
C ALA A 22 13.22 22.33 -0.21
N PHE A 23 13.12 21.00 -0.31
CA PHE A 23 14.07 20.09 0.31
C PHE A 23 15.37 20.01 -0.50
N GLN A 24 15.26 19.88 -1.82
CA GLN A 24 16.42 19.83 -2.72
C GLN A 24 17.27 21.11 -2.63
N HIS A 25 16.63 22.28 -2.71
CA HIS A 25 17.32 23.56 -2.53
C HIS A 25 17.93 23.71 -1.14
N ALA A 26 17.29 23.21 -0.08
CA ALA A 26 17.88 23.25 1.26
C ALA A 26 19.14 22.36 1.39
N LEU A 27 19.22 21.26 0.63
CA LEU A 27 20.42 20.41 0.56
C LEU A 27 21.54 21.03 -0.28
N GLU A 28 21.18 21.74 -1.35
CA GLU A 28 22.11 22.47 -2.23
C GLU A 28 22.68 23.72 -1.54
N ASP A 29 21.81 24.57 -1.00
CA ASP A 29 22.15 25.86 -0.40
C ASP A 29 22.70 25.72 1.03
N GLY A 30 22.56 24.54 1.64
CA GLY A 30 22.95 24.28 3.03
C GLY A 30 22.17 25.11 4.07
N SER A 31 21.07 25.75 3.65
CA SER A 31 20.27 26.62 4.51
C SER A 31 18.79 26.57 4.11
N ILE A 32 17.90 26.81 5.07
CA ILE A 32 16.45 26.86 4.83
C ILE A 32 15.81 27.93 5.70
N LYS A 33 14.86 28.68 5.13
CA LYS A 33 14.04 29.62 5.91
C LYS A 33 13.20 28.84 6.91
N PHE A 34 13.11 29.33 8.15
CA PHE A 34 12.36 28.66 9.22
C PHE A 34 10.89 28.41 8.85
N THR A 35 10.24 29.37 8.17
CA THR A 35 8.86 29.19 7.67
C THR A 35 8.74 28.01 6.71
N LYS A 36 9.72 27.82 5.81
CA LYS A 36 9.77 26.69 4.88
C LYS A 36 10.06 25.37 5.59
N LEU A 37 10.92 25.38 6.62
CA LEU A 37 11.15 24.21 7.47
C LEU A 37 9.86 23.75 8.16
N VAL A 38 9.09 24.69 8.73
CA VAL A 38 7.80 24.38 9.37
C VAL A 38 6.77 23.88 8.36
N GLU A 39 6.73 24.45 7.16
CA GLU A 39 5.86 23.95 6.07
C GLU A 39 6.23 22.53 5.64
N LEU A 40 7.52 22.22 5.51
CA LEU A 40 8.00 20.86 5.21
C LEU A 40 7.65 19.89 6.34
N ALA A 41 7.88 20.29 7.59
CA ALA A 41 7.55 19.50 8.77
C ALA A 41 6.04 19.18 8.83
N ARG A 42 5.17 20.17 8.63
CA ARG A 42 3.71 19.96 8.57
C ARG A 42 3.29 19.06 7.42
N THR A 43 3.91 19.25 6.24
CA THR A 43 3.64 18.40 5.08
C THR A 43 4.02 16.95 5.35
N ALA A 44 5.16 16.73 5.99
CA ALA A 44 5.66 15.41 6.33
C ALA A 44 4.96 14.82 7.57
N ASP A 45 4.09 15.59 8.24
CA ASP A 45 3.48 15.20 9.52
C ASP A 45 4.54 14.88 10.59
N ILE A 46 5.60 15.70 10.64
CA ILE A 46 6.71 15.62 11.58
C ILE A 46 6.64 16.82 12.52
N PRO A 47 6.68 16.60 13.85
CA PRO A 47 6.90 17.70 14.79
C PRO A 47 8.21 18.44 14.47
N PHE A 48 8.13 19.74 14.18
CA PHE A 48 9.31 20.51 13.76
C PHE A 48 10.44 20.52 14.81
N SER A 49 10.10 20.27 16.08
CA SER A 49 11.06 20.14 17.18
C SER A 49 12.06 18.98 16.96
N LEU A 50 11.67 17.94 16.21
CA LEU A 50 12.55 16.80 15.91
C LEU A 50 13.76 17.18 15.05
N PHE A 51 13.68 18.27 14.26
CA PHE A 51 14.83 18.76 13.50
C PHE A 51 15.97 19.27 14.39
N PHE A 52 15.71 19.52 15.67
CA PHE A 52 16.68 19.98 16.65
C PHE A 52 17.00 18.92 17.70
N ALA A 53 16.47 17.70 17.55
CA ALA A 53 16.73 16.60 18.46
C ALA A 53 18.06 15.90 18.13
N PRO A 54 18.71 15.24 19.10
CA PRO A 54 19.87 14.38 18.85
C PRO A 54 19.54 13.28 17.85
N ARG A 55 20.53 12.89 17.04
CA ARG A 55 20.39 11.87 16.01
C ARG A 55 19.79 10.55 16.52
N GLU A 56 20.22 10.08 17.69
CA GLU A 56 19.71 8.84 18.30
C GLU A 56 18.20 8.89 18.56
N VAL A 57 17.69 10.04 19.00
CA VAL A 57 16.26 10.25 19.23
C VAL A 57 15.52 10.23 17.89
N VAL A 58 16.08 10.85 16.86
CA VAL A 58 15.50 10.89 15.52
C VAL A 58 15.43 9.49 14.92
N GLU A 59 16.52 8.71 14.97
CA GLU A 59 16.57 7.33 14.48
C GLU A 59 15.56 6.44 15.22
N ALA A 60 15.47 6.57 16.55
CA ALA A 60 14.47 5.85 17.35
C ALA A 60 13.04 6.24 16.96
N GLN A 61 12.76 7.52 16.70
CA GLN A 61 11.43 7.96 16.26
C GLN A 61 11.08 7.49 14.85
N VAL A 62 12.05 7.50 13.92
CA VAL A 62 11.88 6.95 12.57
C VAL A 62 11.63 5.44 12.62
N ALA A 63 12.39 4.71 13.45
CA ALA A 63 12.21 3.28 13.66
C ALA A 63 10.82 2.98 14.27
N LEU A 64 10.42 3.71 15.30
CA LEU A 64 9.14 3.54 15.98
C LEU A 64 7.96 3.91 15.08
N LYS A 65 8.09 4.93 14.22
CA LYS A 65 7.08 5.26 13.20
C LYS A 65 6.99 4.17 12.14
N THR A 66 8.14 3.71 11.64
CA THR A 66 8.20 2.57 10.69
C THR A 66 7.55 1.34 11.31
N GLU A 67 7.86 1.04 12.56
CA GLU A 67 7.27 -0.06 13.30
C GLU A 67 5.77 0.13 13.45
N LYS A 68 5.27 1.31 13.87
CA LYS A 68 3.83 1.59 13.99
C LYS A 68 3.08 1.50 12.66
N LEU A 69 3.66 2.02 11.58
CA LEU A 69 3.11 1.86 10.22
C LEU A 69 3.05 0.37 9.83
N LEU A 70 4.01 -0.42 10.30
CA LEU A 70 4.08 -1.87 10.13
C LEU A 70 3.36 -2.67 11.25
N GLN A 71 2.81 -2.05 12.29
CA GLN A 71 2.07 -2.73 13.36
C GLN A 71 0.62 -3.00 12.91
N GLY A 72 0.07 -2.16 12.02
CA GLY A 72 -1.16 -2.45 11.26
C GLY A 72 -0.90 -3.14 9.91
N LEU A 73 0.37 -3.39 9.59
CA LEU A 73 0.84 -4.05 8.38
C LEU A 73 2.00 -4.96 8.77
N THR A 74 1.71 -6.10 9.39
CA THR A 74 2.74 -7.05 9.82
C THR A 74 3.77 -7.23 8.68
N LYS A 75 5.06 -7.44 8.96
CA LYS A 75 6.04 -7.86 7.92
C LYS A 75 5.56 -9.07 7.09
N LYS A 76 4.57 -9.83 7.61
CA LYS A 76 3.84 -10.96 6.98
C LYS A 76 2.58 -10.56 6.19
N GLU A 77 2.12 -9.33 6.30
CA GLU A 77 0.92 -8.78 5.65
C GLU A 77 1.28 -7.90 4.45
N PHE A 78 2.52 -7.43 4.42
CA PHE A 78 3.08 -6.77 3.26
C PHE A 78 3.60 -7.81 2.27
N SER A 79 2.83 -8.07 1.21
CA SER A 79 3.34 -8.82 0.07
C SER A 79 3.28 -7.96 -1.17
N LEU A 80 4.45 -7.36 -1.41
CA LEU A 80 4.78 -6.61 -2.59
C LEU A 80 5.01 -7.58 -3.74
N SER A 81 4.17 -7.51 -4.77
CA SER A 81 4.48 -8.15 -6.04
C SER A 81 5.48 -7.26 -6.78
N LEU A 82 6.78 -7.45 -6.53
CA LEU A 82 7.82 -6.61 -7.09
C LEU A 82 8.84 -7.38 -7.91
N ARG A 83 9.25 -6.76 -9.01
CA ARG A 83 10.50 -7.08 -9.73
C ARG A 83 11.66 -6.14 -9.33
N ASN A 84 11.39 -5.05 -8.60
CA ASN A 84 12.35 -4.00 -8.23
C ASN A 84 12.14 -3.55 -6.76
N SER A 85 13.17 -3.00 -6.09
CA SER A 85 13.05 -2.46 -4.72
C SER A 85 12.10 -1.25 -4.67
N VAL A 86 11.02 -1.34 -3.90
CA VAL A 86 10.17 -0.20 -3.52
C VAL A 86 10.41 0.08 -2.05
N GLU A 87 10.65 1.34 -1.73
CA GLU A 87 10.86 1.75 -0.35
C GLU A 87 9.52 2.15 0.29
N LEU A 88 9.40 2.00 1.61
CA LEU A 88 8.15 2.32 2.32
C LEU A 88 7.70 3.77 2.10
N ARG A 89 8.66 4.70 1.95
CA ARG A 89 8.42 6.12 1.66
C ARG A 89 7.64 6.34 0.35
N ASP A 90 7.79 5.45 -0.62
CA ASP A 90 7.20 5.57 -1.95
C ASP A 90 5.69 5.29 -1.97
N ILE A 91 5.20 4.67 -0.91
CA ILE A 91 3.81 4.19 -0.77
C ILE A 91 3.18 4.59 0.56
N GLU A 92 3.89 5.36 1.40
CA GLU A 92 3.46 5.67 2.77
C GLU A 92 2.08 6.33 2.80
N LEU A 93 1.84 7.33 1.94
CA LEU A 93 0.56 8.04 1.94
C LEU A 93 -0.56 7.18 1.36
N ILE A 94 -0.25 6.24 0.46
CA ILE A 94 -1.22 5.26 -0.05
C ILE A 94 -1.66 4.36 1.10
N VAL A 95 -0.70 3.79 1.84
CA VAL A 95 -0.96 2.95 3.01
C VAL A 95 -1.79 3.70 4.05
N LYS A 96 -1.40 4.92 4.42
CA LYS A 96 -2.12 5.75 5.40
C LYS A 96 -3.55 6.03 4.97
N ASP A 97 -3.79 6.31 3.69
CA ASP A 97 -5.15 6.52 3.18
C ASP A 97 -6.00 5.25 3.24
N LEU A 98 -5.44 4.07 2.94
CA LEU A 98 -6.16 2.80 3.06
C LEU A 98 -6.53 2.48 4.52
N LEU A 99 -5.59 2.63 5.45
CA LEU A 99 -5.84 2.42 6.89
C LEU A 99 -6.93 3.39 7.40
N ARG A 100 -6.87 4.66 6.97
CA ARG A 100 -7.91 5.65 7.31
C ARG A 100 -9.29 5.25 6.77
N LYS A 101 -9.37 4.77 5.51
CA LYS A 101 -10.62 4.29 4.90
C LYS A 101 -11.17 3.07 5.64
N GLN A 102 -10.32 2.12 6.02
CA GLN A 102 -10.70 0.97 6.85
C GLN A 102 -11.31 1.43 8.17
N GLU A 103 -10.64 2.34 8.88
CA GLU A 103 -11.11 2.79 10.19
C GLU A 103 -12.43 3.55 10.11
N LEU A 104 -12.62 4.38 9.08
CA LEU A 104 -13.89 5.04 8.81
C LEU A 104 -15.02 4.03 8.58
N LEU A 105 -14.78 2.98 7.79
CA LEU A 105 -15.78 1.94 7.57
C LEU A 105 -16.10 1.18 8.86
N LYS A 106 -15.09 0.79 9.64
CA LYS A 106 -15.30 0.13 10.93
C LYS A 106 -16.07 0.99 11.93
N THR A 107 -15.85 2.30 11.90
CA THR A 107 -16.52 3.26 12.80
C THR A 107 -17.97 3.48 12.42
N HIS A 108 -18.26 3.63 11.12
CA HIS A 108 -19.59 4.04 10.64
C HIS A 108 -20.49 2.88 10.24
N ASP A 109 -19.94 1.75 9.79
CA ASP A 109 -20.70 0.58 9.37
C ASP A 109 -20.64 -0.53 10.44
N LYS A 110 -21.70 -0.61 11.24
CA LYS A 110 -21.85 -1.65 12.28
C LYS A 110 -22.27 -3.01 11.72
N THR A 111 -22.58 -3.11 10.43
CA THR A 111 -23.00 -4.36 9.79
C THR A 111 -21.82 -5.23 9.35
N LEU A 112 -20.61 -4.68 9.40
CA LEU A 112 -19.38 -5.37 9.02
C LEU A 112 -19.16 -6.65 9.82
N LYS A 113 -19.08 -7.77 9.10
CA LYS A 113 -18.76 -9.08 9.67
C LYS A 113 -17.28 -9.38 9.52
N LYS A 114 -16.80 -10.33 10.32
CA LYS A 114 -15.46 -10.90 10.17
C LYS A 114 -15.36 -11.55 8.78
N ASN A 115 -14.32 -11.22 8.05
CA ASN A 115 -14.06 -11.72 6.71
C ASN A 115 -13.65 -13.20 6.77
N THR A 116 -14.33 -14.05 6.00
CA THR A 116 -14.09 -15.51 5.98
C THR A 116 -12.93 -15.92 5.07
N ILE A 117 -12.51 -15.03 4.16
CA ILE A 117 -11.45 -15.29 3.19
C ILE A 117 -10.08 -15.04 3.82
N VAL A 118 -9.97 -14.06 4.72
CA VAL A 118 -8.72 -13.70 5.40
C VAL A 118 -8.19 -14.90 6.18
N GLY A 119 -7.00 -15.37 5.80
CA GLY A 119 -6.39 -16.55 6.43
C GLY A 119 -7.06 -17.90 6.08
N SER A 120 -8.00 -17.95 5.14
CA SER A 120 -8.66 -19.20 4.71
C SER A 120 -7.70 -20.25 4.14
N LEU A 121 -6.59 -19.81 3.53
CA LEU A 121 -5.51 -20.63 2.99
C LEU A 121 -4.30 -20.71 3.95
N SER A 122 -4.48 -20.36 5.23
CA SER A 122 -3.39 -20.50 6.22
C SER A 122 -2.96 -21.94 6.47
N ARG A 123 -3.86 -22.88 6.21
CA ARG A 123 -3.59 -24.33 6.15
C ARG A 123 -3.73 -24.76 4.69
N PRO A 124 -2.61 -24.87 3.94
CA PRO A 124 -2.67 -25.26 2.55
C PRO A 124 -3.27 -26.67 2.42
N GLY A 125 -4.03 -26.87 1.36
CA GLY A 125 -4.58 -28.15 0.98
C GLY A 125 -3.50 -29.10 0.47
N ARG A 126 -3.93 -30.28 0.00
CA ARG A 126 -3.01 -31.29 -0.54
C ARG A 126 -2.35 -30.84 -1.86
N THR A 127 -2.98 -29.93 -2.60
CA THR A 127 -2.48 -29.46 -3.91
C THR A 127 -2.84 -27.98 -4.12
N VAL A 128 -2.03 -27.29 -4.93
CA VAL A 128 -2.29 -25.90 -5.36
C VAL A 128 -3.65 -25.76 -6.06
N ALA A 129 -4.06 -26.78 -6.82
CA ALA A 129 -5.35 -26.80 -7.50
C ALA A 129 -6.53 -26.83 -6.49
N ALA A 130 -6.37 -27.55 -5.37
CA ALA A 130 -7.39 -27.59 -4.32
C ALA A 130 -7.49 -26.24 -3.58
N ASP A 131 -6.36 -25.58 -3.33
CA ASP A 131 -6.35 -24.24 -2.72
C ASP A 131 -6.96 -23.18 -3.65
N ALA A 132 -6.65 -23.25 -4.95
CA ALA A 132 -7.25 -22.39 -5.95
C ALA A 132 -8.77 -22.61 -6.05
N ALA A 133 -9.25 -23.86 -6.04
CA ALA A 133 -10.67 -24.18 -6.02
C ALA A 133 -11.36 -23.63 -4.77
N LYS A 134 -10.76 -23.81 -3.59
CA LYS A 134 -11.28 -23.28 -2.33
C LYS A 134 -11.40 -21.76 -2.33
N LEU A 135 -10.40 -21.05 -2.87
CA LEU A 135 -10.47 -19.59 -2.99
C LEU A 135 -11.55 -19.14 -3.98
N MET A 136 -11.67 -19.83 -5.12
CA MET A 136 -12.72 -19.57 -6.10
C MET A 136 -14.12 -19.77 -5.52
N ASP A 137 -14.31 -20.84 -4.74
CA ASP A 137 -15.58 -21.12 -4.04
C ASP A 137 -15.90 -20.02 -3.02
N HIS A 138 -14.91 -19.54 -2.26
CA HIS A 138 -15.10 -18.43 -1.32
C HIS A 138 -15.48 -17.11 -2.00
N LEU A 139 -15.03 -16.89 -3.24
CA LEU A 139 -15.34 -15.70 -4.03
C LEU A 139 -16.62 -15.86 -4.86
N ASP A 140 -17.28 -17.01 -4.83
CA ASP A 140 -18.41 -17.38 -5.70
C ASP A 140 -18.09 -17.22 -7.20
N ILE A 141 -16.86 -17.55 -7.61
CA ILE A 141 -16.41 -17.43 -9.00
C ILE A 141 -16.19 -18.79 -9.62
N SER A 142 -16.80 -19.05 -10.78
CA SER A 142 -16.51 -20.25 -11.56
C SER A 142 -15.46 -19.97 -12.65
N ALA A 143 -14.57 -20.95 -12.88
CA ALA A 143 -13.58 -20.88 -13.94
C ALA A 143 -14.19 -20.84 -15.36
N SER A 144 -15.41 -21.35 -15.54
CA SER A 144 -16.15 -21.21 -16.80
C SER A 144 -16.67 -19.78 -16.99
N THR A 145 -17.13 -19.13 -15.92
CA THR A 145 -17.56 -17.71 -15.96
C THR A 145 -16.42 -16.79 -16.35
N LEU A 146 -15.20 -17.03 -15.88
CA LEU A 146 -14.03 -16.21 -16.25
C LEU A 146 -13.58 -16.46 -17.69
N ARG A 147 -13.61 -17.72 -18.16
CA ARG A 147 -13.19 -18.10 -19.53
C ARG A 147 -14.16 -17.65 -20.62
N GLY A 148 -15.44 -17.45 -20.29
CA GLY A 148 -16.46 -16.99 -21.23
C GLY A 148 -16.43 -15.49 -21.55
N VAL A 149 -15.56 -14.72 -20.89
CA VAL A 149 -15.49 -13.27 -21.07
C VAL A 149 -14.58 -12.91 -22.25
N LYS A 150 -15.08 -12.08 -23.17
CA LYS A 150 -14.36 -11.69 -24.40
C LYS A 150 -13.15 -10.77 -24.16
N THR A 151 -13.16 -9.98 -23.08
CA THR A 151 -12.14 -8.95 -22.82
C THR A 151 -11.52 -9.08 -21.43
N LYS A 152 -10.19 -9.00 -21.35
CA LYS A 152 -9.43 -9.12 -20.08
C LYS A 152 -9.76 -8.02 -19.06
N SER A 153 -10.15 -6.83 -19.50
CA SER A 153 -10.58 -5.74 -18.60
C SER A 153 -11.86 -6.09 -17.83
N VAL A 154 -12.82 -6.73 -18.51
CA VAL A 154 -14.10 -7.16 -17.91
C VAL A 154 -13.86 -8.28 -16.90
N VAL A 155 -12.88 -9.16 -17.16
CA VAL A 155 -12.45 -10.17 -16.18
C VAL A 155 -11.95 -9.50 -14.89
N THR A 156 -11.06 -8.51 -15.00
CA THR A 156 -10.56 -7.77 -13.83
C THR A 156 -11.69 -7.08 -13.06
N GLN A 157 -12.62 -6.42 -13.74
CA GLN A 157 -13.77 -5.78 -13.07
C GLN A 157 -14.67 -6.78 -12.35
N ARG A 158 -14.92 -7.96 -12.95
CA ARG A 158 -15.69 -9.02 -12.30
C ARG A 158 -15.00 -9.57 -11.05
N LEU A 159 -13.68 -9.74 -11.10
CA LEU A 159 -12.89 -10.14 -9.93
C LEU A 159 -12.98 -9.08 -8.82
N ILE A 160 -12.89 -7.79 -9.16
CA ILE A 160 -13.04 -6.70 -8.20
C ILE A 160 -14.42 -6.75 -7.54
N ALA A 161 -15.50 -6.84 -8.33
CA ALA A 161 -16.85 -6.92 -7.80
C ALA A 161 -17.07 -8.14 -6.89
N ALA A 162 -16.50 -9.30 -7.26
CA ALA A 162 -16.56 -10.50 -6.43
C ALA A 162 -15.81 -10.33 -5.10
N LEU A 163 -14.61 -9.72 -5.12
CA LEU A 163 -13.86 -9.39 -3.90
C LEU A 163 -14.64 -8.42 -3.00
N GLU A 164 -15.21 -7.36 -3.58
CA GLU A 164 -15.97 -6.34 -2.84
C GLU A 164 -17.24 -6.92 -2.23
N SER A 165 -17.92 -7.84 -2.93
CA SER A 165 -19.08 -8.57 -2.39
C SER A 165 -18.76 -9.40 -1.13
N LYS A 166 -17.48 -9.74 -0.93
CA LYS A 166 -16.95 -10.46 0.22
C LYS A 166 -16.20 -9.54 1.19
N GLN A 167 -16.49 -8.24 1.16
CA GLN A 167 -15.86 -7.22 2.01
C GLN A 167 -14.33 -7.09 1.83
N ILE A 168 -13.79 -7.49 0.67
CA ILE A 168 -12.40 -7.22 0.27
C ILE A 168 -12.40 -6.05 -0.71
N LEU A 169 -11.96 -4.88 -0.26
CA LEU A 169 -12.09 -3.64 -1.04
C LEU A 169 -10.87 -3.42 -1.95
N VAL A 170 -11.10 -2.98 -3.19
CA VAL A 170 -10.02 -2.78 -4.17
C VAL A 170 -9.89 -1.31 -4.54
N ALA A 171 -8.84 -0.66 -4.04
CA ALA A 171 -8.42 0.66 -4.49
C ALA A 171 -7.61 0.55 -5.78
N GLN A 172 -7.90 1.40 -6.75
CA GLN A 172 -7.15 1.48 -8.00
C GLN A 172 -6.46 2.84 -8.07
N SER A 173 -5.20 2.85 -8.48
CA SER A 173 -4.49 4.07 -8.80
C SER A 173 -5.19 4.78 -9.94
N GLN A 174 -5.51 6.06 -9.77
CA GLN A 174 -5.94 6.97 -10.83
C GLN A 174 -5.08 8.23 -10.78
N ASN A 175 -4.71 8.77 -11.93
CA ASN A 175 -3.94 10.00 -12.00
C ASN A 175 -4.68 11.14 -11.27
N ASN A 176 -3.96 11.89 -10.42
CA ASN A 176 -4.48 12.99 -9.58
C ASN A 176 -5.46 12.63 -8.44
N TYR A 177 -5.89 11.38 -8.31
CA TYR A 177 -6.78 10.94 -7.21
C TYR A 177 -6.07 10.08 -6.15
N ILE A 178 -4.79 9.79 -6.36
CA ILE A 178 -3.95 9.08 -5.39
C ILE A 178 -3.23 10.07 -4.46
N PRO A 179 -3.09 9.75 -3.15
CA PRO A 179 -2.40 10.60 -2.18
C PRO A 179 -0.93 10.87 -2.51
N GLN A 180 -0.31 10.03 -3.34
CA GLN A 180 1.10 10.09 -3.67
C GLN A 180 1.33 9.68 -5.13
N LEU A 181 2.13 10.46 -5.84
CA LEU A 181 2.52 10.15 -7.21
C LEU A 181 3.62 9.08 -7.20
N LEU A 182 3.38 7.99 -7.93
CA LEU A 182 4.32 6.88 -8.11
C LEU A 182 5.31 7.18 -9.26
N ARG A 183 6.15 8.21 -9.10
CA ARG A 183 7.11 8.62 -10.16
C ARG A 183 8.32 7.71 -10.20
N GLY A 184 8.60 7.09 -11.35
CA GLY A 184 9.81 6.28 -11.57
C GLY A 184 9.84 4.93 -10.87
N ILE A 185 8.75 4.55 -10.19
CA ILE A 185 8.68 3.34 -9.37
C ILE A 185 7.85 2.27 -10.11
N ARG A 186 8.40 1.06 -10.22
CA ARG A 186 7.71 -0.11 -10.79
C ARG A 186 6.95 -0.86 -9.70
N PHE A 187 5.90 -0.25 -9.19
CA PHE A 187 5.00 -0.81 -8.18
C PHE A 187 3.74 -1.35 -8.85
N LEU A 188 3.33 -2.59 -8.55
CA LEU A 188 2.14 -3.21 -9.16
C LEU A 188 0.93 -3.18 -8.23
N GLY A 189 1.17 -3.24 -6.92
CA GLY A 189 0.13 -3.20 -5.91
C GLY A 189 0.59 -3.72 -4.56
N LEU A 190 -0.27 -3.51 -3.56
CA LEU A 190 -0.08 -3.99 -2.19
C LEU A 190 -1.41 -4.51 -1.63
N THR A 191 -1.34 -5.24 -0.53
CA THR A 191 -2.51 -5.56 0.28
C THR A 191 -2.33 -5.09 1.71
N VAL A 192 -3.44 -4.77 2.35
CA VAL A 192 -3.56 -4.48 3.77
C VAL A 192 -4.50 -5.52 4.34
N LYS A 193 -3.97 -6.43 5.15
CA LYS A 193 -4.81 -7.44 5.81
C LYS A 193 -5.55 -6.79 6.97
N ASP A 194 -6.80 -7.20 7.13
CA ASP A 194 -7.67 -6.80 8.23
C ASP A 194 -8.70 -7.91 8.41
N ASP A 195 -9.13 -8.16 9.64
CA ASP A 195 -10.07 -9.25 9.93
C ASP A 195 -11.50 -8.94 9.50
N LYS A 196 -11.84 -7.68 9.21
CA LYS A 196 -13.17 -7.24 8.77
C LYS A 196 -13.15 -6.68 7.35
N VAL A 197 -12.24 -5.76 7.06
CA VAL A 197 -12.22 -4.98 5.82
C VAL A 197 -10.82 -4.98 5.19
N PRO A 198 -10.33 -6.13 4.69
CA PRO A 198 -9.05 -6.17 3.99
C PRO A 198 -9.10 -5.31 2.72
N TYR A 199 -7.97 -4.69 2.39
CA TYR A 199 -7.83 -3.84 1.20
C TYR A 199 -6.76 -4.37 0.25
N ILE A 200 -7.02 -4.20 -1.04
CA ILE A 200 -6.07 -4.36 -2.13
C ILE A 200 -5.87 -3.00 -2.78
N PHE A 201 -4.64 -2.63 -3.07
CA PHE A 201 -4.32 -1.50 -3.93
C PHE A 201 -3.66 -1.99 -5.21
N LEU A 202 -4.21 -1.61 -6.36
CA LEU A 202 -3.65 -1.88 -7.68
C LEU A 202 -3.05 -0.59 -8.26
N ALA A 203 -1.77 -0.63 -8.59
CA ALA A 203 -1.11 0.45 -9.32
C ALA A 203 -1.43 0.36 -10.83
N GLY A 204 -1.53 1.51 -11.52
CA GLY A 204 -1.69 1.54 -12.99
C GLY A 204 -3.14 1.54 -13.53
N GLY A 205 -4.07 2.24 -12.88
CA GLY A 205 -5.34 2.62 -13.51
C GLY A 205 -5.21 3.95 -14.26
N ASP A 206 -5.34 3.88 -15.57
CA ASP A 206 -5.46 4.95 -16.57
C ASP A 206 -4.23 5.80 -16.94
N GLU A 207 -3.95 5.70 -18.25
CA GLU A 207 -3.22 6.56 -19.20
C GLU A 207 -1.75 6.93 -18.92
N GLY A 208 -0.85 6.19 -19.57
CA GLY A 208 0.57 6.50 -19.74
C GLY A 208 1.33 5.40 -20.50
N GLU A 209 2.57 5.67 -20.94
CA GLU A 209 3.45 4.71 -21.65
C GLU A 209 3.83 3.45 -20.84
N HIS A 210 3.38 3.34 -19.59
CA HIS A 210 3.66 2.24 -18.67
C HIS A 210 2.39 1.56 -18.14
N VAL A 211 1.27 1.65 -18.86
CA VAL A 211 0.04 0.93 -18.54
C VAL A 211 0.32 -0.56 -18.45
N GLU A 212 0.02 -1.17 -17.30
CA GLU A 212 0.06 -2.62 -17.20
C GLU A 212 -1.03 -3.23 -18.10
N PRO A 213 -0.67 -4.18 -18.99
CA PRO A 213 -1.65 -4.88 -19.81
C PRO A 213 -2.75 -5.47 -18.92
N ALA A 214 -4.01 -5.41 -19.35
CA ALA A 214 -5.15 -5.84 -18.54
C ALA A 214 -4.99 -7.26 -17.95
N GLY A 215 -4.35 -8.18 -18.68
CA GLY A 215 -4.07 -9.54 -18.19
C GLY A 215 -3.05 -9.59 -17.04
N ARG A 216 -2.08 -8.68 -17.00
CA ARG A 216 -1.14 -8.56 -15.88
C ARG A 216 -1.85 -8.03 -14.64
N ARG A 217 -2.75 -7.05 -14.80
CA ARG A 217 -3.59 -6.54 -13.70
C ARG A 217 -4.48 -7.63 -13.10
N THR A 218 -5.09 -8.47 -13.94
CA THR A 218 -5.85 -9.64 -13.49
C THR A 218 -4.98 -10.57 -12.65
N PHE A 219 -3.78 -10.90 -13.13
CA PHE A 219 -2.84 -11.75 -12.41
C PHE A 219 -2.40 -11.15 -11.08
N THR A 220 -2.02 -9.87 -11.07
CA THR A 220 -1.65 -9.12 -9.86
C THR A 220 -2.78 -9.13 -8.83
N LEU A 221 -4.03 -8.88 -9.27
CA LEU A 221 -5.18 -8.91 -8.38
C LEU A 221 -5.42 -10.30 -7.75
N VAL A 222 -5.33 -11.37 -8.54
CA VAL A 222 -5.45 -12.74 -8.02
C VAL A 222 -4.33 -13.06 -7.04
N LEU A 223 -3.09 -12.68 -7.36
CA LEU A 223 -1.95 -12.85 -6.46
C LEU A 223 -2.18 -12.13 -5.12
N LEU A 224 -2.59 -10.87 -5.16
CA LEU A 224 -2.90 -10.07 -3.98
C LEU A 224 -4.08 -10.66 -3.17
N ALA A 225 -5.10 -11.21 -3.83
CA ALA A 225 -6.20 -11.91 -3.15
C ALA A 225 -5.72 -13.20 -2.45
N VAL A 226 -4.85 -13.98 -3.09
CA VAL A 226 -4.22 -15.16 -2.47
C VAL A 226 -3.42 -14.77 -1.24
N LEU A 227 -2.72 -13.63 -1.29
CA LEU A 227 -1.93 -13.14 -0.16
C LEU A 227 -2.81 -12.77 1.03
N ILE A 228 -3.98 -12.17 0.82
CA ILE A 228 -5.00 -11.96 1.86
C ILE A 228 -5.48 -13.30 2.43
N ALA A 229 -5.72 -14.28 1.56
CA ALA A 229 -6.23 -15.59 1.94
C ALA A 229 -5.20 -16.46 2.69
N GLY A 230 -3.90 -16.36 2.38
CA GLY A 230 -2.84 -17.18 2.95
C GLY A 230 -2.03 -16.54 4.08
N VAL A 231 -1.06 -17.29 4.60
CA VAL A 231 0.04 -16.75 5.41
C VAL A 231 1.22 -16.49 4.47
N CYS A 232 1.79 -15.28 4.46
CA CYS A 232 3.08 -15.08 3.82
C CYS A 232 4.12 -15.96 4.53
N SER A 233 4.58 -17.00 3.85
CA SER A 233 5.98 -17.41 3.96
C SER A 233 6.62 -17.11 2.62
N PRO A 234 7.67 -16.29 2.57
CA PRO A 234 8.46 -16.19 1.36
C PRO A 234 9.06 -17.58 1.11
N LEU A 235 8.95 -18.05 -0.14
CA LEU A 235 9.95 -18.96 -0.69
C LEU A 235 11.28 -18.21 -0.80
#